data_AF-A0A9W4LAP0-F1
#
_entry.id   AF-A0A9W4LAP0-F1
#
_cell.length_a   1.000
_cell.length_b   1.000
_cell.length_c   1.000
_cell.angle_alpha   90.00
_cell.angle_beta   90.00
_cell.angle_gamma   90.00
#
_symmetry.space_group_name_H-M   'P 1'
#
loop_
_entity.id
_entity.type
_entity.pdbx_description
1 polymer ?
#
loop_
_entity_poly.entity_id
_entity_poly.type
_entity_poly.pdbx_seq_one_letter_code
_entity_poly.pdbx_strand_id
1 'polypeptide(L)'
;MEAALLAKFSDTAPHPDAELFDLVEKWHAAYEVWDKAHDEWSLAEDRLDAIEPVIPEAVFSRQSDVCLNLRFVCSDGERSPDGRLWHVDKVERLRSEPTMSIGWPHQYGDPGYFSDKRSQARADEIVEAWDSYVAAKENARHASGEAAASEKVGAATVVRKEIERMIIDHPAKTIEAVVARLDILSRIFGGHDDFSQVVAYETKKEAPRAIPFATVRDLMEILQAGRACQVVMLQAAE
;
A
#
# COMPACT_ATOMS: atom_id res chain seq x y z
N MET A 1 -14.68 -58.66 17.80
CA MET A 1 -14.56 -57.59 18.82
C MET A 1 -13.61 -56.49 18.37
N GLU A 2 -12.49 -56.80 17.71
CA GLU A 2 -11.59 -55.81 17.06
C GLU A 2 -12.25 -54.98 15.96
N ALA A 3 -13.11 -55.57 15.12
CA ALA A 3 -13.81 -54.83 14.07
C ALA A 3 -14.78 -53.75 14.59
N ALA A 4 -15.31 -53.92 15.82
CA ALA A 4 -16.19 -52.93 16.46
C ALA A 4 -15.40 -51.81 17.17
N LEU A 5 -14.13 -52.06 17.53
CA LEU A 5 -13.21 -51.04 18.03
C LEU A 5 -12.66 -50.21 16.87
N LEU A 6 -12.27 -50.84 15.75
CA LEU A 6 -11.83 -50.15 14.54
C LEU A 6 -12.93 -49.29 13.89
N ALA A 7 -14.19 -49.75 13.92
CA ALA A 7 -15.33 -48.95 13.46
C ALA A 7 -15.66 -47.75 14.40
N LYS A 8 -15.26 -47.80 15.68
CA LYS A 8 -15.39 -46.65 16.61
C LYS A 8 -14.31 -45.58 16.39
N PHE A 9 -13.25 -45.89 15.66
CA PHE A 9 -12.21 -44.94 15.26
C PHE A 9 -12.32 -44.49 13.79
N SER A 10 -13.32 -45.00 13.05
CA SER A 10 -13.55 -44.61 11.65
C SER A 10 -14.54 -43.47 11.46
N ASP A 11 -15.06 -42.88 12.53
CA ASP A 11 -15.52 -41.48 12.49
C ASP A 11 -14.26 -40.63 12.49
N THR A 12 -13.73 -40.36 11.29
CA THR A 12 -12.66 -39.38 11.09
C THR A 12 -13.21 -38.02 11.51
N ALA A 13 -13.11 -37.71 12.80
CA ALA A 13 -13.43 -36.41 13.32
C ALA A 13 -12.70 -35.37 12.45
N PRO A 14 -13.38 -34.29 12.01
CA PRO A 14 -12.74 -33.26 11.22
C PRO A 14 -11.50 -32.74 11.94
N HIS A 15 -10.44 -32.45 11.17
CA HIS A 15 -9.21 -31.91 11.73
C HIS A 15 -9.54 -30.68 12.59
N PRO A 16 -8.99 -30.54 13.82
CA PRO A 16 -9.35 -29.45 14.74
C PRO A 16 -9.14 -28.04 14.16
N ASP A 17 -8.25 -27.92 13.16
CA ASP A 17 -7.92 -26.71 12.39
C ASP A 17 -8.38 -26.78 10.92
N ALA A 18 -9.38 -27.58 10.57
CA ALA A 18 -9.87 -27.70 9.19
C ALA A 18 -10.26 -26.35 8.56
N GLU A 19 -10.86 -25.45 9.34
CA GLU A 19 -11.23 -24.10 8.88
C GLU A 19 -9.99 -23.23 8.60
N LEU A 20 -8.94 -23.34 9.41
CA LEU A 20 -7.69 -22.62 9.16
C LEU A 20 -7.01 -23.11 7.88
N PHE A 21 -6.99 -24.43 7.65
CA PHE A 21 -6.40 -24.97 6.42
C PHE A 21 -7.20 -24.57 5.17
N ASP A 22 -8.53 -24.55 5.24
CA ASP A 22 -9.36 -24.00 4.15
C ASP A 22 -9.06 -22.50 3.90
N LEU A 23 -8.83 -21.71 4.95
CA LEU A 23 -8.38 -20.32 4.79
C LEU A 23 -7.00 -20.22 4.14
N VAL A 24 -6.06 -21.09 4.48
CA VAL A 24 -4.72 -21.16 3.87
C VAL A 24 -4.80 -21.50 2.38
N GLU A 25 -5.63 -22.49 2.00
CA GLU A 25 -5.86 -22.82 0.59
C GLU A 25 -6.48 -21.65 -0.18
N LYS A 26 -7.48 -20.98 0.41
CA LYS A 26 -8.06 -19.75 -0.16
C LYS A 26 -7.03 -18.63 -0.29
N TRP A 27 -6.10 -18.52 0.65
CA TRP A 27 -5.02 -17.53 0.58
C TRP A 27 -4.09 -17.81 -0.60
N HIS A 28 -3.68 -19.07 -0.81
CA HIS A 28 -2.86 -19.43 -1.98
C HIS A 28 -3.58 -19.10 -3.29
N ALA A 29 -4.85 -19.45 -3.42
CA ALA A 29 -5.64 -19.11 -4.61
C ALA A 29 -5.78 -17.58 -4.80
N ALA A 30 -6.01 -16.82 -3.71
CA ALA A 30 -6.08 -15.36 -3.77
C ALA A 30 -4.73 -14.73 -4.12
N TYR A 31 -3.63 -15.30 -3.64
CA TYR A 31 -2.27 -14.86 -3.94
C TYR A 31 -1.94 -15.07 -5.42
N GLU A 32 -2.27 -16.23 -6.00
CA GLU A 32 -2.09 -16.49 -7.44
C GLU A 32 -2.89 -15.51 -8.32
N VAL A 33 -4.12 -15.19 -7.92
CA VAL A 33 -4.93 -14.18 -8.62
C VAL A 33 -4.30 -12.79 -8.51
N TRP A 34 -3.79 -12.43 -7.33
CA TRP A 34 -3.10 -11.17 -7.10
C TRP A 34 -1.81 -11.07 -7.93
N ASP A 35 -1.00 -12.13 -7.96
CA ASP A 35 0.26 -12.22 -8.70
C ASP A 35 0.02 -12.04 -10.20
N LYS A 36 -0.95 -12.77 -10.76
CA LYS A 36 -1.34 -12.59 -12.16
C LYS A 36 -1.87 -11.19 -12.46
N ALA A 37 -2.66 -10.59 -11.56
CA ALA A 37 -3.12 -9.22 -11.73
C ALA A 37 -1.95 -8.22 -11.69
N HIS A 38 -0.94 -8.49 -10.87
CA HIS A 38 0.27 -7.69 -10.77
C HIS A 38 1.12 -7.79 -12.04
N ASP A 39 1.28 -8.99 -12.62
CA ASP A 39 1.93 -9.18 -13.92
C ASP A 39 1.21 -8.40 -15.03
N GLU A 40 -0.12 -8.46 -15.08
CA GLU A 40 -0.93 -7.70 -16.04
C GLU A 40 -0.75 -6.18 -15.86
N TRP A 41 -0.63 -5.71 -14.62
CA TRP A 41 -0.37 -4.31 -14.30
C TRP A 41 1.03 -3.87 -14.69
N SER A 42 2.07 -4.67 -14.39
CA SER A 42 3.45 -4.39 -14.81
C SER A 42 3.58 -4.28 -16.33
N LEU A 43 2.96 -5.19 -17.09
CA LEU A 43 2.90 -5.10 -18.55
C LEU A 43 2.12 -3.88 -19.07
N ALA A 44 1.18 -3.35 -18.27
CA ALA A 44 0.46 -2.12 -18.60
C ALA A 44 1.28 -0.87 -18.27
N GLU A 45 2.10 -0.90 -17.22
CA GLU A 45 3.08 0.15 -16.92
C GLU A 45 4.14 0.25 -18.03
N ASP A 46 4.71 -0.87 -18.50
CA ASP A 46 5.66 -0.87 -19.63
C ASP A 46 5.06 -0.21 -20.88
N ARG A 47 3.77 -0.44 -21.13
CA ARG A 47 3.04 0.19 -22.24
C ARG A 47 2.77 1.66 -21.98
N LEU A 48 2.48 2.04 -20.73
CA LEU A 48 2.28 3.42 -20.33
C LEU A 48 3.55 4.23 -20.55
N ASP A 49 4.71 3.73 -20.12
CA ASP A 49 6.02 4.37 -20.29
C ASP A 49 6.31 4.67 -21.77
N ALA A 50 5.87 3.80 -22.68
CA ALA A 50 6.05 3.99 -24.12
C ALA A 50 5.16 5.11 -24.72
N ILE A 51 4.06 5.47 -24.06
CA ILE A 51 3.08 6.47 -24.55
C ILE A 51 2.91 7.66 -23.59
N GLU A 52 3.72 7.74 -22.53
CA GLU A 52 3.56 8.75 -21.50
C GLU A 52 3.72 10.15 -22.12
N PRO A 53 2.76 11.08 -21.89
CA PRO A 53 2.90 12.42 -22.41
C PRO A 53 4.10 13.13 -21.77
N VAL A 54 4.76 13.96 -22.57
CA VAL A 54 5.83 14.81 -22.06
C VAL A 54 5.22 15.93 -21.20
N ILE A 55 5.83 16.18 -20.04
CA ILE A 55 5.45 17.29 -19.16
C ILE A 55 5.61 18.61 -19.93
N PRO A 56 4.57 19.45 -20.05
CA PRO A 56 4.64 20.69 -20.82
C PRO A 56 5.64 21.68 -20.23
N GLU A 57 6.45 22.32 -21.08
CA GLU A 57 7.45 23.30 -20.63
C GLU A 57 6.83 24.48 -19.85
N ALA A 58 5.55 24.77 -20.09
CA ALA A 58 4.80 25.82 -19.40
C ALA A 58 4.66 25.61 -17.89
N VAL A 59 4.67 24.35 -17.39
CA VAL A 59 4.54 24.08 -15.95
C VAL A 59 5.83 24.32 -15.17
N PHE A 60 6.97 24.48 -15.86
CA PHE A 60 8.24 24.78 -15.23
C PHE A 60 8.43 26.28 -15.00
N SER A 61 9.15 26.61 -13.93
CA SER A 61 9.47 27.99 -13.59
C SER A 61 10.44 28.59 -14.61
N ARG A 62 10.07 29.75 -15.16
CA ARG A 62 10.89 30.53 -16.09
C ARG A 62 11.56 31.71 -15.36
N GLN A 63 12.66 32.23 -15.91
CA GLN A 63 13.31 33.41 -15.33
C GLN A 63 12.37 34.63 -15.29
N SER A 64 11.50 34.77 -16.29
CA SER A 64 10.47 35.82 -16.34
C SER A 64 9.44 35.73 -15.22
N ASP A 65 9.24 34.54 -14.63
CA ASP A 65 8.28 34.34 -13.53
C ASP A 65 8.71 35.09 -12.26
N VAL A 66 9.99 35.49 -12.14
CA VAL A 66 10.46 36.42 -11.09
C VAL A 66 9.74 37.75 -11.19
N CYS A 67 9.72 38.33 -12.38
CA CYS A 67 9.18 39.66 -12.64
C CYS A 67 7.66 39.70 -12.52
N LEU A 68 7.01 38.53 -12.61
CA LEU A 68 5.58 38.35 -12.44
C LEU A 68 5.18 37.98 -11.01
N ASN A 69 6.15 37.91 -10.08
CA ASN A 69 5.98 37.43 -8.71
C ASN A 69 5.44 35.99 -8.62
N LEU A 70 5.59 35.20 -9.68
CA LEU A 70 5.19 33.79 -9.73
C LEU A 70 6.30 32.86 -9.24
N ARG A 71 7.57 33.30 -9.27
CA ARG A 71 8.69 32.48 -8.78
C ARG A 71 8.67 32.27 -7.26
N PHE A 72 8.13 33.22 -6.49
CA PHE A 72 7.98 33.10 -5.04
C PHE A 72 6.84 32.16 -4.64
N VAL A 73 5.99 31.76 -5.59
CA VAL A 73 5.03 30.67 -5.42
C VAL A 73 5.73 29.30 -5.48
N CYS A 74 6.87 29.20 -6.18
CA CYS A 74 7.71 27.99 -6.31
C CYS A 74 8.84 27.85 -5.26
N SER A 75 9.19 28.89 -4.51
CA SER A 75 10.43 28.87 -3.70
C SER A 75 10.42 27.84 -2.57
N ASP A 76 9.23 27.37 -2.17
CA ASP A 76 9.02 26.34 -1.15
C ASP A 76 8.50 25.01 -1.73
N GLY A 77 8.53 24.84 -3.06
CA GLY A 77 7.93 23.71 -3.77
C GLY A 77 8.87 22.53 -4.00
N GLU A 78 8.30 21.37 -4.32
CA GLU A 78 9.06 20.20 -4.73
C GLU A 78 9.78 20.44 -6.06
N ARG A 79 10.96 19.85 -6.21
CA ARG A 79 11.66 19.83 -7.50
C ARG A 79 11.14 18.65 -8.32
N SER A 80 11.03 18.84 -9.62
CA SER A 80 10.82 17.72 -10.55
C SER A 80 11.99 16.72 -10.46
N PRO A 81 11.81 15.48 -10.96
CA PRO A 81 12.87 14.47 -10.96
C PRO A 81 14.18 14.90 -11.65
N ASP A 82 14.11 15.83 -12.62
CA ASP A 82 15.27 16.42 -13.30
C ASP A 82 15.88 17.62 -12.55
N GLY A 83 15.39 17.93 -11.34
CA GLY A 83 15.88 18.98 -10.46
C GLY A 83 15.35 20.39 -10.79
N ARG A 84 14.51 20.56 -11.81
CA ARG A 84 13.91 21.85 -12.16
C ARG A 84 12.83 22.25 -11.15
N LEU A 85 12.57 23.56 -11.07
CA LEU A 85 11.44 24.08 -10.31
C LEU A 85 10.19 24.06 -11.18
N TRP A 86 9.08 23.56 -10.66
CA TRP A 86 7.80 23.53 -11.33
C TRP A 86 6.66 24.07 -10.44
N HIS A 87 5.50 24.34 -11.06
CA HIS A 87 4.34 24.96 -10.42
C HIS A 87 3.26 23.96 -9.99
N VAL A 88 3.49 22.65 -10.15
CA VAL A 88 2.50 21.57 -10.00
C VAL A 88 1.75 21.63 -8.67
N ASP A 89 2.49 21.73 -7.55
CA ASP A 89 1.93 21.72 -6.19
C ASP A 89 1.12 22.97 -5.84
N LYS A 90 1.08 23.95 -6.74
CA LYS A 90 0.48 25.28 -6.56
C LYS A 90 -0.58 25.60 -7.60
N VAL A 91 -0.90 24.67 -8.51
CA VAL A 91 -1.90 24.88 -9.57
C VAL A 91 -3.25 25.30 -9.00
N GLU A 92 -3.73 24.66 -7.91
CA GLU A 92 -5.01 25.05 -7.30
C GLU A 92 -4.98 26.47 -6.71
N ARG A 93 -3.82 26.91 -6.22
CA ARG A 93 -3.63 28.29 -5.76
C ARG A 93 -3.66 29.26 -6.93
N LEU A 94 -2.94 28.96 -8.02
CA LEU A 94 -2.95 29.76 -9.25
C LEU A 94 -4.35 29.85 -9.87
N ARG A 95 -5.17 28.81 -9.71
CA ARG A 95 -6.56 28.76 -10.16
C ARG A 95 -7.50 29.62 -9.31
N SER A 96 -7.28 29.69 -7.99
CA SER A 96 -8.22 30.29 -7.04
C SER A 96 -7.86 31.70 -6.58
N GLU A 97 -6.59 32.08 -6.64
CA GLU A 97 -6.09 33.38 -6.18
C GLU A 97 -5.70 34.29 -7.37
N PRO A 98 -6.22 35.53 -7.43
CA PRO A 98 -5.73 36.50 -8.40
C PRO A 98 -4.24 36.75 -8.21
N THR A 99 -3.49 36.65 -9.29
CA THR A 99 -2.05 36.88 -9.23
C THR A 99 -1.72 38.37 -9.11
N MET A 100 -0.86 38.68 -8.15
CA MET A 100 -0.45 40.04 -7.85
C MET A 100 1.01 40.25 -8.21
N SER A 101 1.28 41.25 -9.05
CA SER A 101 2.64 41.72 -9.32
C SER A 101 3.13 42.56 -8.16
N ILE A 102 4.44 42.48 -7.87
CA ILE A 102 5.09 43.40 -6.93
C ILE A 102 5.42 44.65 -7.71
N GLY A 103 4.71 45.74 -7.42
CA GLY A 103 5.16 47.07 -7.77
C GLY A 103 6.11 47.58 -6.71
N TRP A 104 7.35 47.89 -7.08
CA TRP A 104 8.19 48.76 -6.25
C TRP A 104 7.77 50.20 -6.55
N PRO A 105 7.03 50.89 -5.67
CA PRO A 105 6.83 52.32 -5.87
C PRO A 105 8.21 52.97 -5.94
N HIS A 106 8.47 53.69 -7.03
CA HIS A 106 9.69 54.48 -7.15
C HIS A 106 9.73 55.42 -5.95
N GLN A 107 10.74 55.22 -5.09
CA GLN A 107 11.08 56.02 -3.90
C GLN A 107 10.26 55.69 -2.63
N TYR A 108 10.84 54.87 -1.75
CA TYR A 108 10.56 54.77 -0.31
C TYR A 108 9.13 54.41 0.13
N GLY A 109 8.55 53.32 -0.40
CA GLY A 109 7.29 52.75 0.12
C GLY A 109 7.34 51.22 0.22
N ASP A 110 6.49 50.66 1.10
CA ASP A 110 6.22 49.22 1.14
C ASP A 110 5.75 48.73 -0.24
N PRO A 111 6.10 47.49 -0.65
CA PRO A 111 5.67 46.95 -1.93
C PRO A 111 4.14 46.94 -2.04
N GLY A 112 3.62 47.59 -3.07
CA GLY A 112 2.21 47.54 -3.43
C GLY A 112 1.94 46.32 -4.30
N TYR A 113 0.94 45.53 -3.94
CA TYR A 113 0.47 44.42 -4.75
C TYR A 113 -0.62 44.92 -5.70
N PHE A 114 -0.41 44.74 -7.00
CA PHE A 114 -1.39 45.14 -8.02
C PHE A 114 -1.71 43.96 -8.94
N SER A 115 -2.99 43.79 -9.26
CA SER A 115 -3.44 42.80 -10.24
C SER A 115 -2.81 43.13 -11.60
N ASP A 116 -1.96 42.24 -12.09
CA ASP A 116 -1.29 42.39 -13.39
C ASP A 116 -1.85 41.39 -14.38
N LYS A 117 -2.39 41.89 -15.50
CA LYS A 117 -2.92 41.05 -16.58
C LYS A 117 -1.88 40.08 -17.12
N ARG A 118 -0.58 40.42 -17.08
CA ARG A 118 0.50 39.54 -17.54
C ARG A 118 0.77 38.41 -16.56
N SER A 119 0.74 38.69 -15.26
CA SER A 119 0.88 37.66 -14.23
C SER A 119 -0.30 36.68 -14.29
N GLN A 120 -1.53 37.20 -14.46
CA GLN A 120 -2.71 36.35 -14.56
C GLN A 120 -2.70 35.49 -15.83
N ALA A 121 -2.38 36.08 -16.99
CA ALA A 121 -2.26 35.30 -18.23
C ALA A 121 -1.20 34.19 -18.14
N ARG A 122 -0.10 34.42 -17.41
CA ARG A 122 0.93 33.40 -17.19
C ARG A 122 0.46 32.31 -16.22
N ALA A 123 -0.29 32.66 -15.17
CA ALA A 123 -0.90 31.68 -14.28
C ALA A 123 -1.92 30.81 -15.01
N ASP A 124 -2.75 31.42 -15.85
CA ASP A 124 -3.73 30.71 -16.68
C ASP A 124 -3.01 29.76 -17.66
N GLU A 125 -1.91 30.17 -18.31
CA GLU A 125 -1.07 29.29 -19.15
C GLU A 125 -0.54 28.07 -18.39
N ILE A 126 -0.10 28.26 -17.14
CA ILE A 126 0.41 27.16 -16.29
C ILE A 126 -0.72 26.18 -15.94
N VAL A 127 -1.89 26.71 -15.54
CA VAL A 127 -3.06 25.90 -15.17
C VAL A 127 -3.55 25.10 -16.38
N GLU A 128 -3.72 25.75 -17.54
CA GLU A 128 -4.15 25.10 -18.78
C GLU A 128 -3.18 23.99 -19.22
N ALA A 129 -1.87 24.25 -19.13
CA ALA A 129 -0.85 23.26 -19.46
C ALA A 129 -0.87 22.05 -18.51
N TRP A 130 -1.05 22.29 -17.21
CA TRP A 130 -1.18 21.21 -16.22
C TRP A 130 -2.45 20.38 -16.46
N ASP A 131 -3.59 21.03 -16.64
CA ASP A 131 -4.87 20.35 -16.88
C ASP A 131 -4.81 19.51 -18.17
N SER A 132 -4.20 20.05 -19.23
CA SER A 132 -3.98 19.33 -20.48
C SER A 132 -3.05 18.12 -20.30
N TYR A 133 -1.98 18.26 -19.51
CA TYR A 133 -1.07 17.16 -19.19
C TYR A 133 -1.76 16.06 -18.38
N VAL A 134 -2.52 16.42 -17.35
CA VAL A 134 -3.28 15.45 -16.53
C VAL A 134 -4.30 14.70 -17.39
N ALA A 135 -5.04 15.41 -18.24
CA ALA A 135 -5.98 14.78 -19.16
C ALA A 135 -5.27 13.84 -20.16
N ALA A 136 -4.12 14.25 -20.70
CA ALA A 136 -3.32 13.40 -21.59
C ALA A 136 -2.77 12.17 -20.85
N LYS A 137 -2.32 12.33 -19.60
CA LYS A 137 -1.81 11.24 -18.77
C LYS A 137 -2.90 10.25 -18.42
N GLU A 138 -4.11 10.71 -18.09
CA GLU A 138 -5.24 9.82 -17.85
C GLU A 138 -5.66 9.06 -19.11
N ASN A 139 -5.69 9.73 -20.27
CA ASN A 139 -5.91 9.07 -21.54
C ASN A 139 -4.84 8.01 -21.85
N ALA A 140 -3.57 8.29 -21.54
CA ALA A 140 -2.47 7.34 -21.68
C ALA A 140 -2.66 6.13 -20.74
N ARG A 141 -3.06 6.35 -19.48
CA ARG A 141 -3.38 5.27 -18.53
C ARG A 141 -4.52 4.38 -18.99
N HIS A 142 -5.55 4.96 -19.59
CA HIS A 142 -6.62 4.17 -20.21
C HIS A 142 -6.15 3.43 -21.47
N ALA A 143 -5.36 4.07 -22.33
CA ALA A 143 -4.88 3.48 -23.57
C ALA A 143 -3.87 2.34 -23.37
N SER A 144 -3.00 2.45 -22.35
CA SER A 144 -2.07 1.38 -21.97
C SER A 144 -2.77 0.19 -21.30
N GLY A 145 -3.98 0.42 -20.78
CA GLY A 145 -4.71 -0.52 -19.94
C GLY A 145 -4.28 -0.49 -18.47
N GLU A 146 -3.42 0.44 -18.06
CA GLU A 146 -2.93 0.57 -16.68
C GLU A 146 -4.08 0.81 -15.71
N ALA A 147 -5.01 1.70 -16.04
CA ALA A 147 -6.15 2.01 -15.17
C ALA A 147 -6.97 0.75 -14.85
N ALA A 148 -7.30 -0.05 -15.86
CA ALA A 148 -8.07 -1.29 -15.69
C ALA A 148 -7.27 -2.39 -14.95
N ALA A 149 -5.95 -2.50 -15.20
CA ALA A 149 -5.10 -3.46 -14.51
C ALA A 149 -4.89 -3.09 -13.03
N SER A 150 -4.73 -1.79 -12.74
CA SER A 150 -4.62 -1.24 -11.39
C SER A 150 -5.88 -1.52 -10.56
N GLU A 151 -7.07 -1.37 -11.15
CA GLU A 151 -8.33 -1.76 -10.50
C GLU A 151 -8.38 -3.26 -10.15
N LYS A 152 -7.91 -4.15 -11.04
CA LYS A 152 -7.81 -5.59 -10.76
C LYS A 152 -6.85 -5.89 -9.62
N VAL A 153 -5.68 -5.25 -9.60
CA VAL A 153 -4.72 -5.39 -8.49
C VAL A 153 -5.33 -4.90 -7.18
N GLY A 154 -6.04 -3.77 -7.20
CA GLY A 154 -6.77 -3.24 -6.04
C GLY A 154 -7.80 -4.23 -5.50
N ALA A 155 -8.65 -4.77 -6.38
CA ALA A 155 -9.66 -5.76 -6.00
C ALA A 155 -9.03 -7.05 -5.44
N ALA A 156 -8.01 -7.60 -6.10
CA ALA A 156 -7.30 -8.79 -5.63
C ALA A 156 -6.58 -8.54 -4.29
N THR A 157 -6.01 -7.34 -4.10
CA THR A 157 -5.35 -6.95 -2.85
C THR A 157 -6.34 -6.91 -1.69
N VAL A 158 -7.56 -6.39 -1.90
CA VAL A 158 -8.60 -6.36 -0.86
C VAL A 158 -8.98 -7.76 -0.42
N VAL A 159 -9.25 -8.67 -1.38
CA VAL A 159 -9.59 -10.07 -1.08
C VAL A 159 -8.45 -10.78 -0.35
N ARG A 160 -7.22 -10.65 -0.84
CA ARG A 160 -6.03 -11.25 -0.21
C ARG A 160 -5.87 -10.76 1.23
N LYS A 161 -5.90 -9.45 1.47
CA LYS A 161 -5.74 -8.86 2.81
C LYS A 161 -6.84 -9.29 3.77
N GLU A 162 -8.07 -9.44 3.28
CA GLU A 162 -9.18 -9.93 4.09
C GLU A 162 -8.93 -11.38 4.55
N ILE A 163 -8.47 -12.25 3.65
CA ILE A 163 -8.12 -13.64 3.98
C ILE A 163 -6.91 -13.69 4.93
N GLU A 164 -5.89 -12.86 4.71
CA GLU A 164 -4.75 -12.73 5.63
C GLU A 164 -5.21 -12.38 7.05
N ARG A 165 -6.10 -11.40 7.18
CA ARG A 165 -6.68 -11.04 8.48
C ARG A 165 -7.42 -12.23 9.11
N MET A 166 -8.25 -12.93 8.34
CA MET A 166 -8.96 -14.11 8.84
C MET A 166 -8.01 -15.19 9.35
N ILE A 167 -6.91 -15.47 8.64
CA ILE A 167 -5.88 -16.45 9.05
C ILE A 167 -5.19 -16.02 10.35
N ILE A 168 -4.88 -14.72 10.47
CA ILE A 168 -4.22 -14.14 11.63
C ILE A 168 -5.10 -14.23 12.88
N ASP A 169 -6.38 -13.94 12.74
CA ASP A 169 -7.33 -13.85 13.84
C ASP A 169 -7.89 -15.23 14.26
N HIS A 170 -7.84 -16.22 13.36
CA HIS A 170 -8.28 -17.58 13.67
C HIS A 170 -7.29 -18.24 14.63
N PRO A 171 -7.71 -18.92 15.72
CA PRO A 171 -6.77 -19.60 16.62
C PRO A 171 -6.25 -20.90 16.00
N ALA A 172 -4.95 -21.20 16.16
CA ALA A 172 -4.36 -22.48 15.78
C ALA A 172 -4.39 -23.45 16.97
N LYS A 173 -4.89 -24.67 16.76
CA LYS A 173 -5.00 -25.71 17.79
C LYS A 173 -3.96 -26.83 17.64
N THR A 174 -3.28 -26.91 16.50
CA THR A 174 -2.16 -27.83 16.27
C THR A 174 -0.89 -27.13 15.82
N ILE A 175 0.24 -27.84 15.92
CA ILE A 175 1.55 -27.33 15.49
C ILE A 175 1.56 -27.12 13.97
N GLU A 176 0.92 -28.00 13.20
CA GLU A 176 0.81 -27.89 11.75
C GLU A 176 0.08 -26.61 11.33
N ALA A 177 -0.99 -26.26 12.04
CA ALA A 177 -1.74 -25.01 11.87
C ALA A 177 -0.89 -23.77 12.19
N VAL A 178 -0.07 -23.82 13.26
CA VAL A 178 0.89 -22.76 13.60
C VAL A 178 1.92 -22.58 12.49
N VAL A 179 2.49 -23.68 11.97
CA VAL A 179 3.49 -23.65 10.90
C VAL A 179 2.90 -23.07 9.61
N ALA A 180 1.70 -23.50 9.21
CA ALA A 180 1.02 -22.97 8.02
C ALA A 180 0.77 -21.45 8.13
N ARG A 181 0.34 -20.97 9.31
CA ARG A 181 0.20 -19.52 9.55
C ARG A 181 1.55 -18.79 9.46
N LEU A 182 2.62 -19.36 10.02
CA LEU A 182 3.95 -18.75 9.98
C LEU A 182 4.50 -18.63 8.56
N ASP A 183 4.26 -19.60 7.66
CA ASP A 183 4.65 -19.50 6.25
C ASP A 183 4.02 -18.25 5.61
N ILE A 184 2.71 -18.06 5.80
CA ILE A 184 1.98 -16.90 5.26
C ILE A 184 2.49 -15.59 5.85
N LEU A 185 2.70 -15.53 7.17
CA LEU A 185 3.25 -14.34 7.82
C LEU A 185 4.64 -13.99 7.28
N SER A 186 5.50 -14.98 7.04
CA SER A 186 6.83 -14.74 6.48
C SER A 186 6.74 -14.08 5.10
N ARG A 187 5.77 -14.47 4.27
CA ARG A 187 5.53 -13.88 2.94
C ARG A 187 4.95 -12.47 3.01
N ILE A 188 4.10 -12.19 4.01
CA ILE A 188 3.57 -10.84 4.25
C ILE A 188 4.67 -9.85 4.63
N PHE A 189 5.65 -10.30 5.42
CA PHE A 189 6.67 -9.43 6.00
C PHE A 189 8.01 -9.38 5.25
N GLY A 190 8.11 -9.95 4.04
CA GLY A 190 9.33 -9.84 3.22
C GLY A 190 10.37 -10.96 3.44
N GLY A 191 9.98 -12.06 4.07
CA GLY A 191 10.82 -13.24 4.30
C GLY A 191 11.21 -13.47 5.77
N HIS A 192 11.91 -14.57 6.03
CA HIS A 192 12.32 -14.98 7.39
C HIS A 192 13.23 -13.96 8.09
N ASP A 193 14.06 -13.23 7.34
CA ASP A 193 15.02 -12.26 7.89
C ASP A 193 14.32 -10.97 8.40
N ASP A 194 13.26 -10.54 7.73
CA ASP A 194 12.47 -9.36 8.13
C ASP A 194 11.41 -9.68 9.19
N PHE A 195 10.98 -10.94 9.32
CA PHE A 195 10.05 -11.34 10.38
C PHE A 195 10.62 -11.05 11.78
N SER A 196 11.92 -11.31 11.99
CA SER A 196 12.61 -11.02 13.24
C SER A 196 12.62 -9.51 13.56
N GLN A 197 12.76 -8.66 12.54
CA GLN A 197 12.73 -7.20 12.68
C GLN A 197 11.33 -6.69 12.98
N VAL A 198 10.30 -7.26 12.33
CA VAL A 198 8.89 -6.94 12.58
C VAL A 198 8.49 -7.31 14.01
N VAL A 199 8.89 -8.48 14.51
CA VAL A 199 8.65 -8.86 15.93
C VAL A 199 9.38 -7.91 16.88
N ALA A 200 10.64 -7.55 16.58
CA ALA A 200 11.43 -6.61 17.39
C ALA A 200 10.90 -5.15 17.31
N TYR A 201 10.20 -4.78 16.24
CA TYR A 201 9.59 -3.47 16.05
C TYR A 201 8.21 -3.39 16.72
N GLU A 202 7.38 -4.42 16.57
CA GLU A 202 6.05 -4.48 17.18
C GLU A 202 6.12 -4.61 18.71
N THR A 203 7.10 -5.34 19.27
CA THR A 203 7.35 -5.42 20.72
C THR A 203 7.68 -4.07 21.37
N LYS A 204 8.12 -3.06 20.58
CA LYS A 204 8.46 -1.72 21.07
C LYS A 204 7.30 -0.72 21.01
N LYS A 205 6.15 -1.07 20.44
CA LYS A 205 4.96 -0.22 20.41
C LYS A 205 4.14 -0.39 21.68
N GLU A 206 3.50 0.68 22.14
CA GLU A 206 2.61 0.68 23.33
C GLU A 206 1.39 -0.25 23.16
N ALA A 207 1.03 -0.58 21.92
CA ALA A 207 0.05 -1.58 21.54
C ALA A 207 0.63 -2.40 20.37
N PRO A 208 1.38 -3.49 20.61
CA PRO A 208 1.87 -4.36 19.55
C PRO A 208 0.71 -4.82 18.67
N ARG A 209 0.85 -4.78 17.34
CA ARG A 209 -0.07 -5.53 16.47
C ARG A 209 -0.02 -6.98 16.93
N ALA A 210 -1.16 -7.52 17.36
CA ALA A 210 -1.30 -8.77 18.08
C ALA A 210 -0.82 -10.04 17.33
N ILE A 211 -0.28 -9.91 16.12
CA ILE A 211 -0.11 -10.96 15.12
C ILE A 211 1.00 -11.96 15.50
N PRO A 212 2.24 -11.53 15.82
CA PRO A 212 3.27 -12.48 16.26
C PRO A 212 2.95 -13.06 17.64
N PHE A 213 2.31 -12.26 18.51
CA PHE A 213 1.95 -12.66 19.86
C PHE A 213 0.82 -13.69 19.89
N ALA A 214 -0.17 -13.60 19.00
CA ALA A 214 -1.21 -14.61 18.85
C ALA A 214 -0.62 -15.96 18.44
N THR A 215 0.33 -15.96 17.49
CA THR A 215 1.00 -17.19 17.04
C THR A 215 1.86 -17.81 18.15
N VAL A 216 2.59 -16.99 18.92
CA VAL A 216 3.37 -17.45 20.09
C VAL A 216 2.45 -17.95 21.22
N ARG A 217 1.33 -17.28 21.47
CA ARG A 217 0.32 -17.70 22.46
C ARG A 217 -0.26 -19.06 22.08
N ASP A 218 -0.73 -19.22 20.85
CA ASP A 218 -1.32 -20.47 20.36
C ASP A 218 -0.31 -21.63 20.51
N LEU A 219 0.96 -21.42 20.16
CA LEU A 219 2.03 -22.41 20.38
C LEU A 219 2.22 -22.75 21.88
N MET A 220 2.20 -21.75 22.76
CA MET A 220 2.30 -21.98 24.21
C MET A 220 1.11 -22.77 24.75
N GLU A 221 -0.11 -22.47 24.31
CA GLU A 221 -1.33 -23.18 24.72
C GLU A 221 -1.29 -24.66 24.29
N ILE A 222 -0.84 -24.93 23.06
CA ILE A 222 -0.65 -26.30 22.54
C ILE A 222 0.38 -27.06 23.38
N LEU A 223 1.53 -26.46 23.68
CA LEU A 223 2.57 -27.09 24.48
C LEU A 223 2.14 -27.36 25.92
N GLN A 224 1.35 -26.47 26.52
CA GLN A 224 0.79 -26.65 27.86
C GLN A 224 -0.25 -27.79 27.89
N ALA A 225 -1.13 -27.86 26.89
CA ALA A 225 -2.09 -28.95 26.75
C ALA A 225 -1.40 -30.31 26.58
N GLY A 226 -0.34 -30.36 25.77
CA GLY A 226 0.48 -31.57 25.59
C GLY A 226 1.12 -32.05 26.89
N ARG A 227 1.68 -31.14 27.70
CA ARG A 227 2.25 -31.47 29.02
C ARG A 227 1.20 -31.98 30.01
N ALA A 228 0.03 -31.34 30.06
CA ALA A 228 -1.07 -31.77 30.93
C ALA A 228 -1.53 -33.21 30.59
N CYS A 229 -1.62 -33.53 29.30
CA CYS A 229 -1.97 -34.86 28.84
C CYS A 229 -0.91 -35.92 29.21
N GLN A 230 0.37 -35.54 29.15
CA GLN A 230 1.49 -36.41 29.56
C GLN A 230 1.46 -36.73 31.06
N VAL A 231 1.12 -35.74 31.90
CA VAL A 231 0.98 -35.94 33.36
C VAL A 231 -0.20 -36.87 33.68
N VAL A 232 -1.34 -36.69 33.01
CA VAL A 232 -2.51 -37.56 33.21
C VAL A 232 -2.23 -39.00 32.76
N MET A 233 -1.53 -39.20 31.64
CA MET A 233 -1.16 -40.54 31.18
C MET A 233 -0.14 -41.22 32.11
N LEU A 234 0.78 -40.47 32.71
CA LEU A 234 1.71 -41.00 33.72
C LEU A 234 0.99 -41.38 35.01
N GLN A 235 0.03 -40.57 35.47
CA GLN A 235 -0.80 -40.87 36.65
C GLN A 235 -1.78 -42.03 36.44
N ALA A 236 -2.22 -42.26 35.20
CA ALA A 236 -3.07 -43.40 34.86
C ALA A 236 -2.30 -44.71 34.66
N ALA A 237 -0.96 -44.65 34.59
CA ALA A 237 -0.07 -45.80 34.45
C ALA A 237 0.49 -46.32 35.78
N GLU A 238 0.22 -45.62 36.90
CA GLU A 238 0.52 -46.02 38.29
C GLU A 238 -0.68 -46.74 38.92
#